data_AF-A0A946NHN4-F1
#
_entry.id   AF-A0A946NHN4-F1
#
_cell.length_a   1.000
_cell.length_b   1.000
_cell.length_c   1.000
_cell.angle_alpha   90.00
_cell.angle_beta   90.00
_cell.angle_gamma   90.00
#
_symmetry.space_group_name_H-M   'P 1'
#
loop_
_entity.id
_entity.type
_entity.pdbx_description
1 polymer ?
#
loop_
_entity_poly.entity_id
_entity_poly.type
_entity_poly.pdbx_seq_one_letter_code
_entity_poly.pdbx_strand_id
1 'polypeptide(L)'
;MMFKKDPKATIKRKYQPTEKAQKFLDKVENPKYDRGMIRGLNKFIGNKVPEEMQGFYSEEELQALVDLRDTPNDVEARMPVKITNHYFQI
;
A
#
# COMPACT_ATOMS: atom_id res chain seq x y z
N MET A 1 36.57 -10.45 38.10
CA MET A 1 35.15 -10.86 38.14
C MET A 1 34.29 -9.65 37.83
N MET A 2 33.31 -9.82 36.93
CA MET A 2 31.97 -9.17 36.83
C MET A 2 31.89 -7.65 37.15
N PHE A 3 31.27 -6.81 36.32
CA PHE A 3 29.83 -6.81 36.07
C PHE A 3 29.50 -6.34 34.66
N LYS A 4 28.84 -7.20 33.88
CA LYS A 4 28.13 -6.81 32.65
C LYS A 4 26.91 -5.98 33.07
N LYS A 5 26.72 -4.81 32.47
CA LYS A 5 25.48 -4.05 32.65
C LYS A 5 24.98 -3.56 31.29
N ASP A 6 24.05 -4.31 30.72
CA ASP A 6 23.13 -3.90 29.67
C ASP A 6 21.83 -4.70 29.81
N PRO A 7 20.68 -4.24 29.29
CA PRO A 7 20.07 -2.91 29.43
C PRO A 7 18.68 -3.06 30.08
N LYS A 8 18.24 -2.13 30.92
CA LYS A 8 16.82 -2.12 31.36
C LYS A 8 15.96 -1.65 30.18
N ALA A 9 15.47 -2.59 29.38
CA ALA A 9 14.43 -2.32 28.39
C ALA A 9 13.23 -1.68 29.10
N THR A 10 12.96 -0.41 28.81
CA THR A 10 11.73 0.27 29.23
C THR A 10 10.54 -0.44 28.60
N ILE A 11 9.86 -1.28 29.39
CA ILE A 11 8.60 -1.90 29.01
C ILE A 11 7.57 -0.77 28.89
N LYS A 12 7.34 -0.27 27.68
CA LYS A 12 6.23 0.63 27.39
C LYS A 12 4.94 -0.13 27.71
N ARG A 13 4.30 0.19 28.83
CA ARG A 13 2.97 -0.35 29.16
C ARG A 13 2.02 0.04 28.03
N LYS A 14 1.50 -0.94 27.29
CA LYS A 14 0.51 -0.69 26.25
C LYS A 14 -0.72 -0.07 26.91
N TYR A 15 -1.16 1.06 26.39
CA TYR A 15 -2.35 1.75 26.90
C TYR A 15 -3.57 0.82 26.76
N GLN A 16 -4.36 0.71 27.83
CA GLN A 16 -5.64 0.00 27.84
C GLN A 16 -6.76 1.04 27.88
N PRO A 17 -7.72 1.02 26.93
CA PRO A 17 -8.85 1.92 26.94
C PRO A 17 -9.69 1.76 28.20
N THR A 18 -10.22 2.87 28.73
CA THR A 18 -11.26 2.84 29.76
C THR A 18 -12.59 2.36 29.17
N GLU A 19 -13.53 1.90 29.99
CA GLU A 19 -14.84 1.42 29.51
C GLU A 19 -15.58 2.44 28.64
N LYS A 20 -15.49 3.74 29.00
CA LYS A 20 -16.04 4.83 28.20
C LYS A 20 -15.35 4.98 26.85
N ALA A 21 -14.02 4.86 26.80
CA ALA A 21 -13.25 4.93 25.57
C ALA A 21 -13.51 3.71 24.67
N GLN A 22 -13.64 2.52 25.26
CA GLN A 22 -13.97 1.30 24.51
C GLN A 22 -15.35 1.42 23.87
N LYS A 23 -16.38 1.84 24.61
CA LYS A 23 -17.72 2.10 24.07
C LYS A 23 -17.76 3.14 22.94
N PHE A 24 -16.80 4.07 22.90
CA PHE A 24 -16.67 5.01 21.79
C PHE A 24 -16.00 4.34 20.59
N LEU A 25 -14.91 3.61 20.80
CA LEU A 25 -14.21 2.86 19.74
C LEU A 25 -15.11 1.80 19.08
N ASP A 26 -15.98 1.16 19.85
CA ASP A 26 -16.95 0.18 19.33
C ASP A 26 -17.99 0.82 18.38
N LYS A 27 -18.21 2.14 18.49
CA LYS A 27 -19.06 2.92 17.57
C LYS A 27 -18.30 3.44 16.34
N VAL A 28 -16.96 3.37 16.36
CA VAL A 28 -16.16 3.78 15.20
C VAL A 28 -16.20 2.65 14.19
N GLU A 29 -17.14 2.74 13.27
CA GLU A 29 -17.05 1.98 12.03
C GLU A 29 -15.83 2.48 11.27
N ASN A 30 -14.87 1.60 11.01
CA ASN A 30 -13.68 1.97 10.29
C ASN A 30 -14.08 2.37 8.86
N PRO A 31 -13.98 3.65 8.46
CA PRO A 31 -14.30 4.07 7.11
C PRO A 31 -13.10 3.75 6.20
N LYS A 32 -12.41 2.61 6.44
CA LYS A 32 -11.44 2.08 5.49
C LYS A 32 -12.23 1.68 4.25
N TYR A 33 -12.56 2.68 3.45
CA TYR A 33 -12.99 2.52 2.08
C TYR A 33 -11.87 1.74 1.42
N ASP A 34 -12.15 0.49 1.05
CA ASP A 34 -11.26 -0.22 0.16
C ASP A 34 -11.31 0.51 -1.18
N ARG A 35 -10.28 1.31 -1.45
CA ARG A 35 -10.20 2.12 -2.66
C ARG A 35 -9.78 1.29 -3.88
N GLY A 36 -9.67 -0.03 -3.75
CA GLY A 36 -9.17 -0.90 -4.81
C GLY A 36 -7.81 -0.43 -5.31
N MET A 37 -6.87 -0.24 -4.38
CA MET A 37 -5.58 0.39 -4.68
C MET A 37 -4.60 -0.60 -5.33
N ILE A 38 -4.22 -0.29 -6.56
CA ILE A 38 -3.22 -1.03 -7.33
C ILE A 38 -1.93 -0.23 -7.30
N ARG A 39 -0.86 -0.87 -6.79
CA ARG A 39 0.47 -0.29 -6.71
C ARG A 39 1.36 -0.94 -7.75
N GLY A 40 1.99 -0.09 -8.56
CA GLY A 40 2.92 -0.47 -9.60
C GLY A 40 2.30 -1.10 -10.85
N LEU A 41 3.05 -0.99 -11.94
CA LEU A 41 2.76 -1.49 -13.29
C LEU A 41 2.86 -3.01 -13.37
N ASN A 42 3.64 -3.66 -12.50
CA ASN A 42 3.76 -5.12 -12.42
C ASN A 42 2.40 -5.85 -12.36
N LYS A 43 1.41 -5.24 -11.71
CA LYS A 43 0.09 -5.85 -11.58
C LYS A 43 -0.66 -5.82 -12.91
N PHE A 44 -0.51 -4.75 -13.69
CA PHE A 44 -1.10 -4.63 -15.02
C PHE A 44 -0.43 -5.58 -16.00
N ILE A 45 0.91 -5.61 -16.03
CA ILE A 45 1.70 -6.54 -16.88
C ILE A 45 1.36 -8.01 -16.60
N GLY A 46 1.14 -8.35 -15.32
CA GLY A 46 0.83 -9.72 -14.91
C GLY A 46 -0.64 -10.11 -14.96
N ASN A 47 -1.54 -9.26 -15.49
CA ASN A 47 -2.99 -9.45 -15.43
C ASN A 47 -3.52 -9.74 -14.01
N LYS A 48 -2.86 -9.18 -12.98
CA LYS A 48 -3.22 -9.31 -11.55
C LYS A 48 -4.02 -8.11 -11.05
N VAL A 49 -4.68 -7.41 -11.95
CA VAL A 49 -5.63 -6.33 -11.66
C VAL A 49 -7.06 -6.85 -11.87
N PRO A 50 -8.07 -6.25 -11.22
CA PRO A 50 -9.48 -6.54 -11.49
C PRO A 50 -9.78 -6.44 -12.99
N GLU A 51 -10.68 -7.29 -13.50
CA GLU A 51 -11.01 -7.41 -14.93
C GLU A 51 -11.36 -6.06 -15.56
N GLU A 52 -12.14 -5.25 -14.86
CA GLU A 52 -12.51 -3.89 -15.28
C GLU A 52 -11.29 -2.99 -15.55
N MET A 53 -10.21 -3.16 -14.78
CA MET A 53 -9.00 -2.34 -14.87
C MET A 53 -7.95 -2.90 -15.82
N GLN A 54 -8.15 -4.10 -16.38
CA GLN A 54 -7.19 -4.69 -17.33
C GLN A 54 -7.10 -3.88 -18.62
N GLY A 55 -8.20 -3.27 -19.06
CA GLY A 55 -8.24 -2.41 -20.24
C GLY A 55 -7.72 -0.98 -20.02
N PHE A 56 -7.15 -0.66 -18.84
CA PHE A 56 -6.65 0.69 -18.56
C PHE A 56 -5.44 1.07 -19.42
N TYR A 57 -4.59 0.09 -19.73
CA TYR A 57 -3.49 0.23 -20.68
C TYR A 57 -3.72 -0.74 -21.82
N SER A 58 -3.42 -0.33 -23.04
CA SER A 58 -3.30 -1.26 -24.17
C SER A 58 -2.06 -2.14 -24.01
N GLU A 59 -2.02 -3.26 -24.73
CA GLU A 59 -0.85 -4.16 -24.73
C GLU A 59 0.42 -3.45 -25.23
N GLU A 60 0.28 -2.56 -26.21
CA GLU A 60 1.37 -1.77 -26.78
C GLU A 60 1.95 -0.78 -25.76
N GLU A 61 1.09 -0.10 -24.99
CA GLU A 61 1.50 0.80 -23.91
C GLU A 61 2.19 0.04 -22.77
N LEU A 62 1.66 -1.13 -22.38
CA LEU A 62 2.30 -1.96 -21.38
C LEU A 62 3.68 -2.42 -21.84
N GLN A 63 3.83 -2.81 -23.11
CA GLN A 63 5.11 -3.21 -23.66
C GLN A 63 6.11 -2.04 -23.66
N ALA A 64 5.70 -0.85 -24.08
CA ALA A 64 6.55 0.34 -24.02
C ALA A 64 7.00 0.65 -22.59
N LEU A 65 6.11 0.47 -21.59
CA LEU A 65 6.45 0.65 -20.17
C LEU A 65 7.42 -0.42 -19.65
N VAL A 66 7.29 -1.66 -20.14
CA VAL A 66 8.24 -2.75 -19.85
C VAL A 66 9.60 -2.47 -20.47
N ASP A 67 9.66 -1.95 -21.70
CA ASP A 67 10.92 -1.66 -22.38
C ASP A 67 11.71 -0.52 -21.71
N LEU A 68 11.01 0.37 -20.99
CA LEU A 68 11.62 1.45 -20.21
C LEU A 68 12.17 0.97 -18.85
N ARG A 69 11.84 -0.24 -18.38
CA ARG A 69 12.30 -0.72 -17.08
C ARG A 69 13.81 -0.86 -17.02
N ASP A 70 14.37 -0.54 -15.85
CA ASP A 70 15.82 -0.60 -15.59
C ASP A 70 16.65 0.33 -16.51
N THR A 71 15.99 1.21 -17.28
CA THR A 71 16.63 2.26 -18.07
C THR A 71 16.64 3.58 -17.30
N PRO A 72 17.42 4.59 -17.74
CA PRO A 72 17.33 5.96 -17.19
C PRO A 72 15.93 6.60 -17.28
N ASN A 73 15.05 6.03 -18.11
CA ASN A 73 13.69 6.48 -18.36
C ASN A 73 12.64 5.61 -17.64
N ASP A 74 13.05 4.74 -16.71
CA ASP A 74 12.13 3.91 -15.93
C ASP A 74 11.11 4.78 -15.19
N VAL A 75 9.84 4.59 -15.55
CA VAL A 75 8.73 5.39 -15.02
C VAL A 75 8.52 5.13 -13.53
N GLU A 76 8.59 3.88 -13.07
CA GLU A 76 8.38 3.52 -11.66
C GLU A 76 9.53 3.98 -10.77
N ALA A 77 10.75 3.95 -11.28
CA ALA A 77 11.93 4.42 -10.56
C ALA A 77 11.91 5.95 -10.38
N ARG A 78 11.40 6.68 -11.38
CA ARG A 78 11.30 8.15 -11.36
C ARG A 78 10.09 8.62 -10.57
N MET A 79 8.99 7.86 -10.59
CA MET A 79 7.77 8.20 -9.87
C MET A 79 6.98 6.93 -9.50
N PRO A 80 6.60 6.76 -8.22
CA PRO A 80 5.84 5.59 -7.80
C PRO A 80 4.45 5.60 -8.45
N VAL A 81 4.17 4.59 -9.28
CA VAL A 81 2.88 4.43 -9.96
C VAL A 81 1.86 3.84 -9.00
N LYS A 82 0.70 4.50 -8.91
CA LYS A 82 -0.41 4.09 -8.05
C LYS A 82 -1.73 4.46 -8.69
N ILE A 83 -2.59 3.46 -8.87
CA ILE A 83 -3.94 3.63 -9.39
C ILE A 83 -4.93 3.20 -8.31
N THR A 84 -6.01 3.94 -8.14
CA THR A 84 -7.12 3.56 -7.26
C THR A 84 -8.37 3.45 -8.08
N ASN A 85 -9.15 2.38 -7.88
CA ASN A 85 -10.41 2.13 -8.59
C ASN A 85 -11.36 3.35 -8.55
N HIS A 86 -11.30 4.16 -7.50
CA HIS A 86 -12.07 5.40 -7.41
C HIS A 86 -11.88 6.36 -8.60
N TYR A 87 -10.67 6.50 -9.14
CA TYR A 87 -10.42 7.37 -10.32
C TYR A 87 -10.69 6.65 -11.64
N PHE A 88 -10.85 5.33 -11.62
CA PHE A 88 -11.20 4.54 -12.80
C PHE A 88 -12.70 4.65 -13.13
N GLN A 89 -13.54 4.84 -12.12
CA GLN A 89 -15.00 4.85 -12.24
C GLN A 89 -15.63 6.26 -12.38
N ILE A 90 -14.82 7.33 -12.40
CA ILE A 90 -15.27 8.71 -12.61
C ILE A 90 -15.24 9.02 -14.10
#